data_AF-A0ABD3UGJ4-F1
#
_entry.id   AF-A0ABD3UGJ4-F1
#
_cell.length_a   1.000
_cell.length_b   1.000
_cell.length_c   1.000
_cell.angle_alpha   90.00
_cell.angle_beta   90.00
_cell.angle_gamma   90.00
#
_symmetry.space_group_name_H-M   'P 1'
#
loop_
_entity.id
_entity.type
_entity.pdbx_description
1 polymer ?
#
loop_
_entity_poly.entity_id
_entity_poly.type
_entity_poly.pdbx_seq_one_letter_code
_entity_poly.pdbx_strand_id
1 'polypeptide(L)'
;MKYGCFATPVGHPSSKEEHMEWRSSFSIAERDLAMSFDDTVMKVYILLKMVRKTCIQPVLKDAFSSYHCKVCMLWMRESTPKQLWCTENILCCLILCIIHLYEWAIAGLFKVRDFYNTYPAEDGDVQVRWNATGVKR
;
A
#
# COMPACT_ATOMS: atom_id res chain seq x y z
N MET A 1 11.81 -21.76 -1.46
CA MET A 1 10.92 -21.04 -2.39
C MET A 1 11.37 -21.31 -3.82
N LYS A 2 10.45 -21.65 -4.74
CA LYS A 2 10.74 -22.08 -6.13
C LYS A 2 10.19 -21.11 -7.18
N TYR A 3 9.94 -19.86 -6.81
CA TYR A 3 9.37 -18.84 -7.68
C TYR A 3 10.29 -17.61 -7.65
N GLY A 4 10.77 -17.18 -8.83
CA GLY A 4 11.57 -15.98 -9.00
C GLY A 4 10.71 -14.71 -9.04
N CYS A 5 11.28 -13.61 -9.54
CA CYS A 5 10.55 -12.37 -9.84
C CYS A 5 10.50 -12.13 -11.36
N PHE A 6 9.51 -11.35 -11.80
CA PHE A 6 9.41 -10.87 -13.18
C PHE A 6 10.01 -9.47 -13.28
N ALA A 7 10.61 -9.16 -14.42
CA ALA A 7 10.96 -7.79 -14.77
C ALA A 7 9.85 -7.24 -15.67
N THR A 8 9.22 -6.14 -15.25
CA THR A 8 8.18 -5.45 -16.02
C THR A 8 8.74 -4.16 -16.60
N PRO A 9 8.49 -3.84 -17.88
CA PRO A 9 8.97 -2.61 -18.52
C PRO A 9 8.08 -1.42 -18.11
N VAL A 10 8.12 -1.09 -16.81
CA VAL A 10 7.40 0.03 -16.22
C VAL A 10 8.43 0.88 -15.49
N GLY A 11 8.81 1.99 -16.12
CA GLY A 11 9.70 2.97 -15.52
C GLY A 11 9.02 3.90 -14.53
N HIS A 12 9.81 4.73 -13.86
CA HIS A 12 9.31 5.77 -12.99
C HIS A 12 8.78 6.94 -13.85
N PRO A 13 7.53 7.41 -13.66
CA PRO A 13 6.91 8.44 -14.51
C PRO A 13 7.60 9.82 -14.54
N SER A 14 8.60 10.02 -13.69
CA SER A 14 9.42 11.26 -13.64
C SER A 14 10.84 11.05 -14.15
N SER A 15 11.19 9.86 -14.62
CA SER A 15 12.51 9.55 -15.15
C SER A 15 12.60 9.95 -16.62
N LYS A 16 13.75 10.51 -17.01
CA LYS A 16 14.04 10.81 -18.42
C LYS A 16 14.27 9.54 -19.24
N GLU A 17 14.68 8.46 -18.56
CA GLU A 17 14.96 7.16 -19.16
C GLU A 17 13.88 6.13 -18.81
N GLU A 18 12.63 6.56 -18.54
CA GLU A 18 11.51 5.70 -18.16
C GLU A 18 11.35 4.47 -19.07
N HIS A 19 11.59 4.65 -20.37
CA HIS A 19 11.52 3.60 -21.39
C HIS A 19 12.64 2.55 -21.31
N MET A 20 13.75 2.84 -20.62
CA MET A 20 14.86 1.91 -20.37
C MET A 20 14.77 1.26 -18.98
N GLU A 21 13.85 1.71 -18.14
CA GLU A 21 13.72 1.25 -16.75
C GLU A 21 12.84 0.00 -16.64
N TRP A 22 13.23 -0.85 -15.69
CA TRP A 22 12.53 -2.09 -15.37
C TRP A 22 12.18 -2.10 -13.90
N ARG A 23 10.97 -2.58 -13.59
CA ARG A 23 10.52 -2.80 -12.22
C ARG A 23 10.43 -4.29 -11.93
N SER A 24 10.92 -4.71 -10.76
CA SER A 24 10.71 -6.07 -10.26
C SER A 24 9.25 -6.26 -9.85
N SER A 25 8.64 -7.36 -10.27
CA SER A 25 7.29 -7.76 -9.93
C SER A 25 7.28 -9.16 -9.30
N PHE A 26 6.63 -9.27 -8.14
CA PHE A 26 6.47 -10.50 -7.38
C PHE A 26 5.04 -11.04 -7.47
N SER A 27 4.32 -10.73 -8.55
CA SER A 27 2.89 -10.99 -8.70
C SER A 27 2.48 -12.45 -8.46
N ILE A 28 3.30 -13.42 -8.87
CA ILE A 28 3.04 -14.85 -8.61
C ILE A 28 3.19 -15.16 -7.11
N ALA A 29 4.31 -14.77 -6.49
CA ALA A 29 4.53 -15.01 -5.07
C ALA A 29 3.46 -14.33 -4.22
N GLU A 30 3.09 -13.09 -4.54
CA GLU A 30 2.00 -12.38 -3.89
C GLU A 30 0.65 -13.08 -4.03
N ARG A 31 0.36 -13.63 -5.22
CA ARG A 31 -0.88 -14.38 -5.45
C ARG A 31 -0.90 -15.63 -4.59
N ASP A 32 0.20 -16.38 -4.57
CA ASP A 32 0.29 -17.62 -3.81
C ASP A 32 0.19 -17.35 -2.30
N LEU A 33 0.80 -16.27 -1.81
CA LEU A 33 0.62 -15.81 -0.43
C LEU A 33 -0.83 -15.42 -0.15
N ALA A 34 -1.48 -14.64 -1.03
CA ALA A 34 -2.88 -14.26 -0.83
C ALA A 34 -3.84 -15.45 -0.88
N MET A 35 -3.53 -16.48 -1.67
CA MET A 35 -4.30 -17.74 -1.70
C MET A 35 -4.08 -18.61 -0.45
N SER A 36 -3.01 -18.37 0.30
CA SER A 36 -2.74 -19.06 1.57
C SER A 36 -3.45 -18.45 2.78
N PHE A 37 -4.20 -17.36 2.57
CA PHE A 37 -4.97 -16.73 3.63
C PHE A 37 -6.10 -17.65 4.12
N ASP A 38 -6.26 -17.71 5.45
CA ASP A 38 -7.40 -18.34 6.06
C ASP A 38 -8.69 -17.52 5.82
N ASP A 39 -9.84 -18.13 6.09
CA ASP A 39 -11.15 -17.53 5.84
C ASP A 39 -11.33 -16.18 6.54
N THR A 40 -10.77 -16.02 7.75
CA THR A 40 -10.89 -14.76 8.50
C THR A 40 -10.07 -13.66 7.82
N VAL A 41 -8.81 -13.92 7.51
CA VAL A 41 -7.94 -12.97 6.80
C VAL A 41 -8.55 -12.59 5.45
N MET A 42 -9.11 -13.57 4.73
CA MET A 42 -9.76 -13.32 3.44
C MET A 42 -11.02 -12.44 3.58
N LYS A 43 -11.85 -12.66 4.60
CA LYS A 43 -13.00 -11.78 4.91
C LYS A 43 -12.56 -10.35 5.17
N VAL A 44 -11.52 -10.15 5.99
CA VAL A 44 -10.97 -8.81 6.25
C VAL A 44 -10.44 -8.17 4.97
N TYR A 45 -9.73 -8.93 4.13
CA TYR A 45 -9.23 -8.42 2.84
C TYR A 45 -10.37 -7.99 1.89
N ILE A 46 -11.44 -8.78 1.81
CA ILE A 46 -12.63 -8.43 1.01
C ILE A 46 -13.25 -7.15 1.54
N LEU A 47 -13.46 -7.03 2.85
CA LEU A 47 -14.00 -5.82 3.47
C LEU A 47 -13.11 -4.60 3.20
N LEU A 48 -11.78 -4.76 3.31
CA LEU A 48 -10.84 -3.69 3.01
C LEU A 48 -10.92 -3.23 1.55
N LYS A 49 -11.07 -4.17 0.60
CA LYS A 49 -11.31 -3.83 -0.81
C LYS A 49 -12.66 -3.15 -1.03
N MET A 50 -13.69 -3.52 -0.28
CA MET A 50 -14.99 -2.86 -0.33
C MET A 50 -14.86 -1.42 0.16
N VAL A 51 -14.30 -1.19 1.35
CA VAL A 51 -14.02 0.15 1.90
C VAL A 51 -13.24 0.99 0.91
N ARG A 52 -12.21 0.41 0.28
CA ARG A 52 -11.46 1.10 -0.77
C ARG A 52 -12.37 1.55 -1.91
N LYS A 53 -13.16 0.64 -2.47
CA LYS A 53 -14.02 0.92 -3.63
C LYS A 53 -15.13 1.93 -3.30
N THR A 54 -15.73 1.84 -2.12
CA THR A 54 -16.91 2.63 -1.76
C THR A 54 -16.58 3.96 -1.11
N CYS A 55 -15.52 4.02 -0.30
CA CYS A 55 -15.20 5.18 0.51
C CYS A 55 -13.96 5.94 0.00
N ILE A 56 -12.92 5.22 -0.42
CA ILE A 56 -11.63 5.84 -0.75
C ILE A 56 -11.56 6.26 -2.22
N GLN A 57 -11.94 5.35 -3.13
CA GLN A 57 -11.84 5.57 -4.58
C GLN A 57 -12.60 6.82 -5.08
N PRO A 58 -13.79 7.19 -4.55
CA PRO A 58 -14.46 8.43 -4.95
C PRO A 58 -13.67 9.71 -4.61
N VAL A 59 -12.84 9.67 -3.57
CA VAL A 59 -12.09 10.84 -3.07
C VAL A 59 -10.68 10.88 -3.67
N LEU A 60 -9.98 9.74 -3.64
CA LEU A 60 -8.57 9.62 -4.01
C LEU A 60 -8.34 9.00 -5.39
N LYS A 61 -9.41 8.68 -6.14
CA LYS A 61 -9.34 8.07 -7.49
C LYS A 61 -8.35 6.90 -7.53
N ASP A 62 -7.33 7.00 -8.39
CA ASP A 62 -6.33 5.96 -8.62
C ASP A 62 -5.08 6.09 -7.72
N ALA A 63 -5.04 7.12 -6.88
CA ALA A 63 -3.94 7.36 -5.95
C ALA A 63 -3.82 6.23 -4.91
N PHE A 64 -4.95 5.62 -4.57
CA PHE A 64 -5.01 4.50 -3.66
C PHE A 64 -5.54 3.24 -4.37
N SER A 65 -4.62 2.40 -4.85
CA SER A 65 -4.94 1.22 -5.66
C SER A 65 -5.20 -0.05 -4.84
N SER A 66 -5.67 -1.11 -5.52
CA SER A 66 -5.78 -2.46 -4.92
C SER A 66 -4.46 -3.02 -4.40
N TYR A 67 -3.33 -2.53 -4.94
CA TYR A 67 -2.00 -2.96 -4.53
C TYR A 67 -1.72 -2.55 -3.08
N HIS A 68 -2.11 -1.33 -2.67
CA HIS A 68 -1.93 -0.88 -1.28
C HIS A 68 -2.70 -1.75 -0.28
N CYS A 69 -3.95 -2.11 -0.60
CA CYS A 69 -4.71 -3.07 0.23
C CYS A 69 -4.00 -4.42 0.34
N LYS A 70 -3.44 -4.92 -0.77
CA LYS A 70 -2.74 -6.21 -0.78
C LYS A 70 -1.48 -6.16 0.08
N VAL A 71 -0.65 -5.12 -0.08
CA VAL A 71 0.57 -4.92 0.70
C VAL A 71 0.23 -4.83 2.19
N CYS A 72 -0.79 -4.06 2.56
CA CYS A 72 -1.27 -3.97 3.94
C CYS A 72 -1.67 -5.34 4.49
N MET A 73 -2.48 -6.12 3.77
CA MET A 73 -2.88 -7.45 4.25
C MET A 73 -1.71 -8.40 4.44
N LEU A 74 -0.76 -8.43 3.50
CA LEU A 74 0.42 -9.28 3.60
C LEU A 74 1.27 -8.89 4.81
N TRP A 75 1.54 -7.59 4.98
CA TRP A 75 2.27 -7.06 6.13
C TRP A 75 1.56 -7.36 7.44
N MET A 76 0.27 -7.08 7.54
CA MET A 76 -0.52 -7.28 8.75
C MET A 76 -0.55 -8.76 9.14
N ARG A 77 -0.66 -9.67 8.16
CA ARG A 77 -0.64 -11.10 8.43
C ARG A 77 0.72 -11.59 8.96
N GLU A 78 1.82 -10.99 8.52
CA GLU A 78 3.17 -11.38 8.96
C GLU A 78 3.57 -10.73 10.28
N SER A 79 3.16 -9.49 10.52
CA SER A 79 3.56 -8.67 11.66
C SER A 79 2.69 -8.82 12.91
N THR A 80 1.56 -9.51 12.82
CA THR A 80 0.62 -9.66 13.96
C THR A 80 0.44 -11.12 14.40
N PRO A 81 0.11 -11.36 15.68
CA PRO A 81 -0.16 -12.70 16.18
C PRO A 81 -1.34 -13.36 15.46
N LYS A 82 -1.24 -14.67 15.18
CA LYS A 82 -2.31 -15.42 14.48
C LYS A 82 -3.65 -15.37 15.22
N GLN A 83 -3.63 -15.31 16.55
CA GLN A 83 -4.81 -15.27 17.41
C GLN A 83 -5.66 -14.01 17.20
N LEU A 84 -5.07 -12.93 16.66
CA LEU A 84 -5.80 -11.73 16.31
C LEU A 84 -6.83 -11.99 15.19
N TRP A 85 -6.52 -12.89 14.27
CA TRP A 85 -7.30 -13.17 13.06
C TRP A 85 -8.36 -14.25 13.29
N CYS A 86 -9.27 -13.99 14.23
CA CYS A 86 -10.46 -14.81 14.46
C CYS A 86 -11.75 -14.08 14.06
N THR A 87 -12.85 -14.81 13.90
CA THR A 87 -14.13 -14.30 13.39
C THR A 87 -14.67 -13.15 14.24
N GLU A 88 -14.45 -13.22 15.55
CA GLU A 88 -14.88 -12.24 16.56
C GLU A 88 -14.16 -10.89 16.38
N ASN A 89 -12.95 -10.91 15.80
CA ASN A 89 -12.08 -9.74 15.67
C ASN A 89 -12.04 -9.16 14.26
N ILE A 90 -12.92 -9.60 13.34
CA ILE A 90 -12.91 -9.14 11.93
C ILE A 90 -12.93 -7.61 11.82
N LEU A 91 -13.81 -6.94 12.56
CA LEU A 91 -13.91 -5.48 12.52
C LEU A 91 -12.67 -4.81 13.11
N CYS A 92 -12.14 -5.33 14.22
CA CYS A 92 -10.90 -4.84 14.82
C CYS A 92 -9.73 -4.95 13.84
N CYS A 93 -9.58 -6.10 13.16
CA CYS A 93 -8.55 -6.32 12.16
C CYS A 93 -8.70 -5.35 10.97
N LEU A 94 -9.94 -5.11 10.51
CA LEU A 94 -10.21 -4.15 9.45
C LEU A 94 -9.80 -2.73 9.85
N ILE A 95 -10.15 -2.29 11.06
CA ILE A 95 -9.79 -0.96 11.58
C ILE A 95 -8.26 -0.83 11.69
N LEU A 96 -7.57 -1.85 12.20
CA LEU A 96 -6.10 -1.86 12.25
C LEU A 96 -5.48 -1.70 10.85
N CYS A 97 -6.01 -2.39 9.85
CA CYS A 97 -5.55 -2.22 8.47
C CYS A 97 -5.74 -0.77 7.97
N ILE A 98 -6.89 -0.15 8.27
CA ILE A 98 -7.17 1.24 7.89
C ILE A 98 -6.21 2.20 8.58
N ILE A 99 -5.93 2.02 9.87
CA ILE A 99 -4.98 2.83 10.64
C ILE A 99 -3.59 2.75 10.02
N HIS A 100 -3.07 1.55 9.76
CA HIS A 100 -1.75 1.41 9.15
C HIS A 100 -1.68 2.00 7.73
N LEU A 101 -2.74 1.83 6.94
CA LEU A 101 -2.80 2.47 5.62
C LEU A 101 -2.75 4.01 5.72
N TYR A 102 -3.41 4.59 6.73
CA TYR A 102 -3.38 6.02 7.00
C TYR A 102 -1.98 6.49 7.45
N GLU A 103 -1.36 5.78 8.40
CA GLU A 103 0.00 6.05 8.85
C GLU A 103 1.00 6.02 7.69
N TRP A 104 0.92 5.00 6.83
CA TRP A 104 1.78 4.85 5.65
C TRP A 104 1.54 5.93 4.60
N ALA A 105 0.29 6.40 4.45
CA ALA A 105 -0.02 7.51 3.57
C ALA A 105 0.63 8.81 4.07
N ILE A 106 0.52 9.12 5.37
CA ILE A 106 1.14 10.33 5.96
C ILE A 106 2.67 10.25 5.89
N ALA A 107 3.24 9.09 6.20
CA ALA A 107 4.68 8.86 6.14
C ALA A 107 5.24 8.87 4.70
N GLY A 108 4.40 8.98 3.68
CA GLY A 108 4.82 9.01 2.26
C GLY A 108 5.31 7.66 1.74
N LEU A 109 5.05 6.55 2.45
CA LEU A 109 5.42 5.20 2.02
C LEU A 109 4.59 4.72 0.81
N PHE A 110 3.42 5.31 0.62
CA PHE A 110 2.70 5.26 -0.64
C PHE A 110 2.74 6.63 -1.30
N LYS A 111 3.13 6.68 -2.57
CA LYS A 111 2.78 7.81 -3.43
C LYS A 111 1.29 7.76 -3.71
N VAL A 112 0.50 8.28 -2.77
CA VAL A 112 -0.89 8.62 -3.03
C VAL A 112 -0.83 9.85 -3.92
N ARG A 113 -0.81 9.62 -5.25
CA ARG A 113 -0.83 10.66 -6.28
C ARG A 113 -1.93 11.66 -5.90
N ASP A 114 -1.55 12.88 -5.52
CA ASP A 114 -2.43 13.98 -5.12
C ASP A 114 -2.92 14.08 -3.66
N PHE A 115 -2.53 13.21 -2.71
CA PHE A 115 -3.00 13.34 -1.31
C PHE A 115 -2.64 14.70 -0.68
N TYR A 116 -1.39 15.13 -0.85
CA TYR A 116 -0.89 16.42 -0.37
C TYR A 116 -1.40 17.63 -1.18
N ASN A 117 -2.05 17.41 -2.33
CA ASN A 117 -2.68 18.46 -3.12
C ASN A 117 -4.16 18.68 -2.74
N THR A 118 -4.78 17.71 -2.05
CA THR A 118 -6.18 17.77 -1.59
C THR A 118 -6.36 18.26 -0.16
N TYR A 119 -5.28 18.35 0.63
CA TYR A 119 -5.30 18.93 1.97
C TYR A 119 -4.71 20.34 1.90
N PRO A 120 -5.49 21.42 2.11
CA PRO A 120 -4.90 22.74 2.26
C PRO A 120 -4.00 22.70 3.49
N ALA A 121 -2.72 23.04 3.31
CA ALA A 121 -1.82 23.25 4.43
C ALA A 121 -2.44 24.34 5.32
N GLU A 122 -2.79 24.01 6.56
CA GLU A 122 -3.11 25.03 7.54
C GLU A 122 -1.84 25.85 7.79
N ASP A 123 -1.98 27.19 7.79
CA ASP A 123 -0.89 28.14 7.97
C ASP A 123 -0.13 27.83 9.26
N GLY A 124 0.97 27.08 9.15
CA GLY A 124 1.80 26.67 10.28
C GLY A 124 2.58 25.38 10.08
N ASP A 125 2.17 24.49 9.17
CA ASP A 125 2.89 23.24 8.97
C ASP A 125 4.18 23.44 8.16
N VAL A 126 5.29 23.11 8.83
CA VAL A 126 6.64 23.15 8.29
C VAL A 126 6.69 22.32 7.01
N GLN A 127 6.88 23.00 5.87
CA GLN A 127 7.35 22.37 4.65
C GLN A 127 8.63 21.60 4.96
N VAL A 128 8.53 20.28 5.14
CA VAL A 128 9.71 19.40 5.20
C VAL A 128 10.30 19.37 3.80
N ARG A 129 11.17 20.35 3.56
CA ARG A 129 12.03 20.44 2.39
C ARG A 129 12.96 19.24 2.42
N TRP A 130 12.66 18.21 1.64
CA TRP A 130 13.61 17.15 1.37
C TRP A 130 14.77 17.74 0.58
N ASN A 131 15.79 18.18 1.29
CA ASN A 131 17.09 18.48 0.72
C ASN A 131 17.72 17.13 0.33
N ALA A 132 17.53 16.71 -0.92
CA ALA A 132 18.36 15.70 -1.52
C ALA A 132 19.75 16.30 -1.77
N THR A 133 20.58 16.41 -0.72
CA THR A 133 22.01 16.65 -0.87
C THR A 133 22.80 15.62 -0.09
N GLY A 134 23.45 14.72 -0.85
CA GLY A 134 24.78 14.26 -0.47
C GLY A 134 25.09 12.79 -0.69
N VAL A 135 25.39 12.40 -1.93
CA VAL A 135 26.63 11.65 -2.19
C VAL A 135 27.28 12.25 -3.43
N LYS A 136 28.32 13.06 -3.22
CA LYS A 136 29.29 13.45 -4.24
C LYS A 136 30.07 12.21 -4.65
N ARG A 137 30.16 11.96 -5.96
CA ARG A 137 31.43 11.64 -6.63
C ARG A 137 31.46 12.40 -7.94
#